data_AF-A0A3A6PRV3-F1
#
_entry.id   AF-A0A3A6PRV3-F1
#
_cell.length_a   1.000
_cell.length_b   1.000
_cell.length_c   1.000
_cell.angle_alpha   90.00
_cell.angle_beta   90.00
_cell.angle_gamma   90.00
#
_symmetry.space_group_name_H-M   'P 1'
#
loop_
_entity.id
_entity.type
_entity.pdbx_description
1 polymer ?
#
loop_
_entity_poly.entity_id
_entity_poly.type
_entity_poly.pdbx_seq_one_letter_code
_entity_poly.pdbx_strand_id
1 'polypeptide(L)'
;MEEVNCPWCGEQVILDGTICPLCRHEVLPDHLSGKEGPEIGEDGIVQDQNDDEAIVSKLEENYACARCGHEECSVQEVAMTGTGISKLLDIQHHHYYFVSCLQCGKVDVYDPNVLEARKKGLLSSGLDLFL
;
A
#
# COMPACT_ATOMS: atom_id res chain seq x y z
N MET A 1 33.80 6.96 11.27
CA MET A 1 32.34 6.75 11.38
C MET A 1 31.82 6.88 9.97
N GLU A 2 31.25 5.81 9.44
CA GLU A 2 30.81 5.73 8.05
C GLU A 2 29.33 6.13 7.99
N GLU A 3 29.00 7.10 7.15
CA GLU A 3 27.62 7.51 6.91
C GLU A 3 26.97 6.50 5.96
N VAL A 4 25.81 5.99 6.35
CA VAL A 4 25.06 5.01 5.55
C VAL A 4 23.68 5.54 5.24
N ASN A 5 23.12 5.13 4.10
CA ASN A 5 21.72 5.41 3.79
C ASN A 5 20.85 4.38 4.53
N CYS A 6 20.00 4.84 5.44
CA CYS A 6 19.12 3.95 6.19
C CYS A 6 18.01 3.40 5.27
N PRO A 7 17.90 2.07 5.08
CA PRO A 7 16.89 1.48 4.17
C PRO A 7 15.45 1.72 4.64
N TRP A 8 15.24 2.04 5.93
CA TRP A 8 13.92 2.22 6.51
C TRP A 8 13.36 3.65 6.42
N CYS A 9 14.23 4.66 6.36
CA CYS A 9 13.83 6.06 6.31
C CYS A 9 14.44 6.87 5.17
N GLY A 10 15.38 6.29 4.42
CA GLY A 10 15.99 6.92 3.24
C GLY A 10 16.97 8.06 3.55
N GLU A 11 17.29 8.31 4.82
CA GLU A 11 18.15 9.41 5.24
C GLU A 11 19.60 8.94 5.44
N GLN A 12 20.56 9.84 5.17
CA GLN A 12 21.97 9.60 5.46
C GLN A 12 22.23 9.80 6.95
N VAL A 13 22.65 8.73 7.62
CA VAL A 13 22.84 8.72 9.08
C VAL A 13 24.13 8.00 9.47
N ILE A 14 24.66 8.39 10.63
CA ILE A 14 25.65 7.59 11.35
C ILE A 14 24.87 6.71 12.33
N LEU A 15 24.95 5.39 12.15
CA LEU A 15 24.25 4.45 13.04
C LEU A 15 24.83 4.49 14.45
N ASP A 16 23.94 4.39 15.44
CA ASP A 16 24.33 4.11 16.82
C ASP A 16 24.32 2.59 17.02
N GLY A 17 25.49 1.97 16.81
CA GLY A 17 25.59 0.51 16.67
C GLY A 17 24.88 0.03 15.40
N THR A 18 23.75 -0.66 15.55
CA THR A 18 22.89 -1.10 14.44
C THR A 18 21.61 -0.27 14.33
N ILE A 19 21.41 0.78 15.13
CA ILE A 19 20.14 1.50 15.19
C ILE A 19 20.25 2.85 14.46
N CYS A 20 19.26 3.12 13.60
CA CYS A 20 19.13 4.44 12.99
C CYS A 20 18.63 5.47 14.02
N PRO A 21 19.33 6.61 14.21
CA PRO A 21 18.96 7.61 15.23
C PRO A 21 17.65 8.35 14.89
N LEU A 22 17.22 8.34 13.63
CA LEU A 22 16.03 9.06 13.18
C LEU A 22 14.76 8.21 13.27
N CYS A 23 14.78 7.01 12.67
CA CYS A 23 13.61 6.15 12.61
C CYS A 23 13.58 5.07 13.68
N ARG A 24 14.66 4.93 14.47
CA ARG A 24 14.83 3.96 15.56
C ARG A 24 14.66 2.49 15.15
N HIS A 25 14.78 2.20 13.85
CA HIS A 25 14.80 0.83 13.35
C HIS A 25 16.22 0.28 13.36
N GLU A 26 16.31 -1.03 13.56
CA GLU A 26 17.54 -1.79 13.41
C GLU A 26 17.89 -1.94 11.92
N VAL A 27 19.13 -1.59 11.58
CA VAL A 27 19.72 -1.66 10.25
C VAL A 27 20.78 -2.74 10.28
N LEU A 28 20.39 -3.96 9.88
CA LEU A 28 21.34 -5.06 9.76
C LEU A 28 22.31 -4.83 8.60
N PRO A 29 23.60 -5.22 8.72
CA PRO A 29 24.60 -5.03 7.67
C PRO A 29 24.22 -5.63 6.32
N ASP A 30 23.45 -6.73 6.31
CA ASP A 30 23.01 -7.40 5.08
C ASP A 30 22.14 -6.49 4.19
N HIS A 31 21.36 -5.58 4.78
CA HIS A 31 20.52 -4.63 4.04
C HIS A 31 21.31 -3.47 3.43
N LEU A 32 22.54 -3.23 3.91
CA LEU A 32 23.46 -2.24 3.33
C LEU A 32 24.25 -2.82 2.15
N SER A 33 24.26 -4.15 1.99
CA SER A 33 25.06 -4.86 1.00
C SER A 33 24.43 -4.97 -0.40
N GLY A 34 23.29 -4.33 -0.64
CA GLY A 34 22.73 -4.18 -1.99
C GLY A 34 22.36 -5.48 -2.69
N LYS A 35 22.09 -6.57 -1.96
CA LYS A 35 21.51 -7.76 -2.59
C LYS A 35 20.02 -7.52 -2.83
N GLU A 36 19.72 -7.29 -4.10
CA GLU A 36 18.38 -7.21 -4.66
C GLU A 36 17.56 -8.40 -4.15
N GLY A 37 16.38 -8.12 -3.59
CA GLY A 37 15.42 -9.17 -3.24
C GLY A 37 14.97 -9.91 -4.50
N PRO A 38 14.25 -11.03 -4.35
CA PRO A 38 13.63 -11.70 -5.50
C PRO A 38 12.80 -10.68 -6.27
N GLU A 39 13.03 -10.57 -7.58
CA GLU A 39 12.20 -9.74 -8.45
C GLU A 39 10.76 -10.23 -8.36
N ILE A 40 9.89 -9.41 -7.75
CA ILE A 40 8.46 -9.64 -7.74
C ILE A 40 7.98 -9.22 -9.12
N GLY A 41 7.73 -10.20 -9.99
CA GLY A 41 7.23 -9.96 -11.33
C GLY A 41 5.96 -9.12 -11.31
N GLU A 42 5.86 -8.22 -12.28
CA GLU A 42 4.74 -7.32 -12.58
C GLU A 42 3.54 -8.09 -13.13
N ASP A 43 3.16 -9.20 -12.48
CA ASP A 43 2.11 -10.08 -13.01
C ASP A 43 0.76 -9.73 -12.39
N GLY A 44 -0.01 -8.89 -13.09
CA GLY A 44 -1.48 -8.88 -12.95
C GLY A 44 -2.16 -7.51 -12.96
N ILE A 45 -1.99 -6.73 -14.04
CA ILE A 45 -2.88 -5.60 -14.31
C ILE A 45 -4.21 -6.18 -14.80
N VAL A 46 -5.20 -6.27 -13.92
CA VAL A 46 -6.59 -6.57 -14.30
C VAL A 46 -7.29 -5.22 -14.46
N GLN A 47 -7.54 -4.82 -15.70
CA GLN A 47 -8.37 -3.65 -16.01
C GLN A 47 -9.82 -4.12 -16.17
N ASP A 48 -10.63 -4.04 -15.11
CA ASP A 48 -12.10 -4.03 -15.25
C ASP A 48 -12.62 -2.64 -14.92
N GLN A 49 -12.63 -1.80 -15.96
CA GLN A 49 -12.80 -0.37 -15.87
C GLN A 49 -14.26 -0.05 -15.60
N ASN A 50 -14.59 0.56 -14.44
CA ASN A 50 -15.54 1.68 -14.28
C ASN A 50 -15.75 2.09 -12.81
N ASP A 51 -15.57 1.20 -11.83
CA ASP A 51 -15.76 1.53 -10.40
C ASP A 51 -14.47 1.93 -9.67
N ASP A 52 -13.30 1.56 -10.23
CA ASP A 52 -11.99 1.75 -9.60
C ASP A 52 -11.50 3.19 -9.60
N GLU A 53 -11.78 3.95 -10.68
CA GLU A 53 -11.29 5.33 -10.82
C GLU A 53 -11.83 6.24 -9.71
N ALA A 54 -13.09 6.06 -9.33
CA ALA A 54 -13.72 6.84 -8.26
C ALA A 54 -13.14 6.51 -6.87
N ILE A 55 -12.66 5.29 -6.64
CA ILE A 55 -12.01 4.89 -5.38
C ILE A 55 -10.60 5.47 -5.34
N VAL A 56 -9.85 5.36 -6.44
CA VAL A 56 -8.50 5.92 -6.59
C VAL A 56 -8.51 7.42 -6.32
N SER A 57 -9.34 8.20 -7.03
CA SER A 57 -9.40 9.66 -6.82
C SER A 57 -9.74 10.02 -5.38
N LYS A 58 -10.64 9.27 -4.73
CA LYS A 58 -11.02 9.53 -3.34
C LYS A 58 -9.90 9.23 -2.35
N LEU A 59 -9.11 8.19 -2.61
CA LEU A 59 -7.93 7.87 -1.81
C LEU A 59 -6.89 8.98 -1.96
N GLU A 60 -6.64 9.47 -3.17
CA GLU A 60 -5.70 10.57 -3.43
C GLU A 60 -6.14 11.89 -2.76
N GLU A 61 -7.41 12.29 -2.92
CA GLU A 61 -7.94 13.55 -2.37
C GLU A 61 -7.89 13.63 -0.84
N ASN A 62 -8.01 12.49 -0.15
CA ASN A 62 -8.08 12.43 1.31
C ASN A 62 -6.80 11.87 1.94
N TYR A 63 -5.73 11.72 1.15
CA TYR A 63 -4.50 11.14 1.65
C TYR A 63 -3.74 12.13 2.53
N ALA A 64 -3.33 11.63 3.70
CA ALA A 64 -2.33 12.30 4.52
C ALA A 64 -1.45 11.22 5.16
N CYS A 65 -0.15 11.27 4.88
CA CYS A 65 0.76 10.25 5.36
C CYS A 65 0.84 10.25 6.89
N ALA A 66 0.35 9.20 7.53
CA ALA A 66 0.41 9.07 8.99
C ALA A 66 1.85 9.08 9.57
N ARG A 67 2.87 8.90 8.73
CA ARG A 67 4.29 8.90 9.14
C ARG A 67 4.94 10.28 9.04
N CYS A 68 4.73 11.02 7.96
CA CYS A 68 5.44 12.27 7.67
C CYS A 68 4.53 13.48 7.43
N GLY A 69 3.22 13.30 7.38
CA GLY A 69 2.23 14.35 7.11
C GLY A 69 2.14 14.80 5.66
N HIS A 70 2.91 14.20 4.73
CA HIS A 70 2.84 14.55 3.32
C HIS A 70 1.51 14.11 2.69
N GLU A 71 0.97 14.94 1.80
CA GLU A 71 -0.39 14.80 1.25
C GLU A 71 -0.40 14.21 -0.17
N GLU A 72 0.76 13.99 -0.80
CA GLU A 72 0.83 13.34 -2.11
C GLU A 72 1.14 11.84 -2.00
N CYS A 73 0.43 11.05 -2.80
CA CYS A 73 0.57 9.60 -2.90
C CYS A 73 0.42 9.08 -4.32
N SER A 74 0.86 7.84 -4.54
CA SER A 74 0.52 7.02 -5.70
C SER A 74 -0.37 5.87 -5.26
N VAL A 75 -1.51 5.68 -5.93
CA VAL A 75 -2.44 4.58 -5.67
C VAL A 75 -2.34 3.55 -6.78
N GLN A 76 -2.21 2.27 -6.43
CA GLN A 76 -2.17 1.16 -7.37
C GLN A 76 -3.07 0.04 -6.88
N GLU A 77 -3.86 -0.53 -7.77
CA GLU A 77 -4.63 -1.73 -7.49
C GLU A 77 -3.82 -2.97 -7.81
N VAL A 78 -3.81 -3.93 -6.89
CA VAL A 78 -3.10 -5.20 -7.04
C VAL A 78 -4.07 -6.35 -6.80
N ALA A 79 -4.15 -7.25 -7.78
CA ALA A 79 -4.82 -8.53 -7.65
C ALA A 79 -3.81 -9.59 -7.21
N MET A 80 -3.95 -10.11 -5.99
CA MET A 80 -3.08 -11.19 -5.52
C MET A 80 -3.69 -12.54 -5.89
N THR A 81 -3.05 -13.26 -6.82
CA THR A 81 -3.42 -14.66 -7.10
C THR A 81 -2.68 -15.60 -6.17
N GLY A 82 -3.42 -16.43 -5.42
CA GLY A 82 -2.82 -17.45 -4.56
C GLY A 82 -2.04 -18.49 -5.37
N THR A 83 -0.89 -18.93 -4.88
CA THR A 83 -0.06 -19.94 -5.54
C THR A 83 -0.70 -21.34 -5.50
N GLY A 84 -0.70 -22.08 -6.63
CA GLY A 84 -1.13 -23.48 -6.70
C GLY A 84 -2.38 -23.73 -7.57
N ILE A 85 -3.13 -24.79 -7.25
CA ILE A 85 -4.41 -25.16 -7.90
C ILE A 85 -5.50 -24.07 -7.82
N SER A 86 -5.33 -23.09 -6.93
CA SER A 86 -6.18 -21.88 -6.85
C SER A 86 -6.15 -21.03 -8.14
N LYS A 87 -5.07 -21.09 -8.93
CA LYS A 87 -4.96 -20.43 -10.25
C LYS A 87 -5.76 -21.14 -11.36
N LEU A 88 -6.15 -22.40 -11.14
CA LEU A 88 -6.90 -23.24 -12.10
C LEU A 88 -8.43 -23.16 -11.89
N LEU A 89 -8.86 -22.65 -10.73
CA LEU A 89 -10.28 -22.53 -10.37
C LEU A 89 -10.78 -21.09 -10.28
N ASP A 90 -9.92 -20.08 -10.49
CA ASP A 90 -10.25 -18.65 -10.64
C ASP A 90 -11.31 -18.12 -9.65
N ILE A 91 -11.25 -18.55 -8.39
CA ILE A 91 -12.33 -18.31 -7.40
C ILE A 91 -11.90 -17.49 -6.18
N GLN A 92 -10.72 -16.88 -6.23
CA GLN A 92 -10.23 -16.01 -5.15
C GLN A 92 -9.58 -14.75 -5.72
N HIS A 93 -10.41 -13.82 -6.15
CA HIS A 93 -10.00 -12.46 -6.51
C HIS A 93 -9.89 -11.64 -5.22
N HIS A 94 -8.69 -11.61 -4.61
CA HIS A 94 -8.39 -10.66 -3.54
C HIS A 94 -7.73 -9.43 -4.16
N HIS A 95 -8.52 -8.37 -4.30
CA HIS A 95 -8.07 -7.06 -4.76
C HIS A 95 -7.70 -6.20 -3.56
N TYR A 96 -6.62 -5.45 -3.67
CA TYR A 96 -6.20 -4.48 -2.66
C TYR A 96 -5.67 -3.22 -3.34
N TYR A 97 -5.92 -2.06 -2.72
CA TYR A 97 -5.29 -0.81 -3.14
C TYR A 97 -4.06 -0.53 -2.27
N PHE A 98 -2.92 -0.32 -2.92
CA PHE A 98 -1.67 0.09 -2.32
C PHE A 98 -1.52 1.60 -2.51
N VAL A 99 -1.49 2.34 -1.41
CA VAL A 99 -1.31 3.80 -1.41
C VAL A 99 0.09 4.11 -0.87
N SER A 100 0.96 4.60 -1.75
CA SER A 100 2.37 4.84 -1.45
C SER A 100 2.64 6.33 -1.28
N CYS A 101 3.24 6.72 -0.15
CA CYS A 101 3.68 8.09 0.07
C CYS A 101 4.83 8.45 -0.86
N LEU A 102 4.68 9.54 -1.63
CA LEU A 102 5.75 10.00 -2.55
C LEU A 102 6.95 10.62 -1.83
N GLN A 103 6.84 10.95 -0.54
CA GLN A 103 7.92 11.55 0.25
C GLN A 103 8.74 10.51 1.04
N CYS A 104 8.09 9.67 1.84
CA CYS A 104 8.79 8.80 2.80
C CYS A 104 8.70 7.29 2.47
N GLY A 105 8.03 6.93 1.37
CA GLY A 105 7.90 5.55 0.91
C GLY A 105 7.04 4.63 1.80
N LYS A 106 6.35 5.16 2.82
CA LYS A 106 5.34 4.38 3.56
C LYS A 106 4.22 3.95 2.60
N VAL A 107 3.84 2.67 2.67
CA VAL A 107 2.73 2.11 1.89
C VAL A 107 1.62 1.65 2.81
N ASP A 108 0.39 2.08 2.54
CA ASP A 108 -0.83 1.63 3.20
C ASP A 108 -1.64 0.73 2.25
N VAL A 109 -2.22 -0.35 2.77
CA VAL A 109 -3.00 -1.32 1.99
C VAL A 109 -4.47 -1.22 2.40
N TYR A 110 -5.37 -1.11 1.43
CA TYR A 110 -6.81 -0.94 1.63
C TYR A 110 -7.61 -2.06 0.97
N ASP A 111 -8.63 -2.55 1.66
CA ASP A 111 -9.59 -3.52 1.13
C ASP A 111 -10.74 -2.79 0.40
N PRO A 112 -10.95 -3.04 -0.91
CA PRO A 112 -12.01 -2.43 -1.70
C PRO A 112 -13.41 -2.68 -1.12
N ASN A 113 -13.67 -3.87 -0.57
CA ASN A 113 -14.99 -4.22 -0.05
C ASN A 113 -15.40 -3.31 1.12
N VAL A 114 -14.42 -2.90 1.94
CA VAL A 114 -14.66 -1.98 3.06
C VAL A 114 -14.89 -0.55 2.55
N LEU A 115 -14.16 -0.12 1.52
CA LEU A 115 -14.34 1.19 0.90
C LEU A 115 -15.71 1.31 0.20
N GLU A 116 -16.19 0.24 -0.42
CA GLU A 116 -17.50 0.15 -1.09
C GLU A 116 -18.67 -0.02 -0.13
N ALA A 117 -18.54 -0.80 0.95
CA ALA A 117 -19.61 -1.00 1.92
C ALA A 117 -20.11 0.33 2.52
N ARG A 118 -19.22 1.33 2.61
CA ARG A 118 -19.56 2.70 3.01
C ARG A 118 -20.53 3.40 2.05
N LYS A 119 -20.58 3.02 0.76
CA LYS A 119 -21.57 3.52 -0.22
C LYS A 119 -22.96 2.91 0.02
N LYS A 120 -23.04 1.60 0.33
CA LYS A 120 -24.32 0.87 0.42
C LYS A 120 -25.13 1.16 1.70
N GLY A 121 -24.47 1.52 2.80
CA GLY A 121 -25.15 1.91 4.05
C GLY A 121 -26.06 3.14 3.94
N LEU A 122 -25.87 3.98 2.91
CA LEU A 122 -26.70 5.16 2.67
C LEU A 122 -28.02 4.83 1.95
N LEU A 123 -28.08 3.71 1.22
CA LEU A 123 -29.25 3.33 0.42
C LEU A 123 -30.31 2.53 1.19
N SER A 124 -29.97 1.87 2.31
CA SER A 124 -30.98 1.11 3.08
C SER A 124 -31.87 2.00 3.96
N SER A 125 -31.47 3.25 4.24
CA SER A 125 -32.23 4.16 5.10
C SER A 125 -33.45 4.78 4.38
N GLY A 126 -33.55 4.65 3.05
CA GLY A 126 -34.65 5.20 2.26
C GLY A 126 -35.87 4.29 2.08
N LEU A 127 -35.76 2.99 2.39
CA LEU A 127 -36.85 2.03 2.20
C LEU A 127 -37.84 1.96 3.38
N ASP A 128 -37.51 2.53 4.54
CA ASP A 128 -38.41 2.59 5.71
C ASP A 128 -39.43 3.75 5.66
N LEU A 129 -39.40 4.61 4.62
CA LEU A 129 -40.36 5.71 4.47
C LEU A 129 -41.58 5.38 3.60
N PHE A 130 -41.61 4.17 3.00
CA PHE A 130 -42.68 3.74 2.08
C PHE A 130 -43.37 2.44 2.48
N LEU A 131 -43.24 1.99 3.74
CA LEU A 131 -44.01 0.88 4.33
C LEU A 131 -44.79 1.31 5.57
#